data_AF-W6JWQ1-F1
#
_entry.id   AF-W6JWQ1-F1
#
_cell.length_a   1.000
_cell.length_b   1.000
_cell.length_c   1.000
_cell.angle_alpha   90.00
_cell.angle_beta   90.00
_cell.angle_gamma   90.00
#
_symmetry.space_group_name_H-M   'P 1'
#
loop_
_entity.id
_entity.type
_entity.pdbx_description
1 polymer ?
#
loop_
_entity_poly.entity_id
_entity_poly.type
_entity_poly.pdbx_seq_one_letter_code
_entity_poly.pdbx_strand_id
1 'polypeptide(L)'
;MRVNPLGGTVEVYCIDPRGMGMTNGEPSCSGASCQSAVAHTPCECGCGGSRHGLRRIAWADAGARHRIGVRTAEVTTLVGEWDDARRAARKVVLNLTQTQRDRRAKVSPRTIASTPLKKLQNRQTHGSAEYVRTEWLVQWLVDNSSERVRIERLAARLSEVGAVVLDKAVRDSGGTKAARQRVQRRLGDHFWCDVLAALVVALQEVDGLKDKLAESLEDVSSELATHVWRALKISRATSHGWGPTSRKGGLARAEADRRAGLVEAFIRTAVTYAVRRLVQAIPWTTVGLDQVLLDLRILTILVCPDPAGHELVWTNCWLPLIRMALQDEITEDLKQLDQWIGGGLDQPHVWDAP
;
A
#
# COMPACT_ATOMS: atom_id res chain seq x y z
N MET A 1 -9.18 -28.57 50.03
CA MET A 1 -7.74 -28.58 49.70
C MET A 1 -7.56 -29.28 48.35
N ARG A 2 -7.49 -28.51 47.26
CA ARG A 2 -6.91 -28.87 45.95
C ARG A 2 -6.66 -27.55 45.22
N VAL A 3 -5.41 -27.35 44.88
CA VAL A 3 -4.82 -26.13 44.32
C VAL A 3 -5.00 -26.19 42.80
N ASN A 4 -5.45 -25.10 42.18
CA ASN A 4 -5.43 -24.96 40.73
C ASN A 4 -4.13 -24.23 40.33
N PRO A 5 -3.18 -24.90 39.64
CA PRO A 5 -1.97 -24.27 39.16
C PRO A 5 -2.25 -23.75 37.75
N LEU A 6 -2.04 -22.44 37.56
CA LEU A 6 -1.73 -21.71 36.32
C LEU A 6 -2.32 -20.31 36.45
N GLY A 7 -1.58 -19.47 37.17
CA GLY A 7 -1.75 -18.02 37.12
C GLY A 7 -1.37 -17.50 35.75
N GLY A 8 -2.25 -16.66 35.19
CA GLY A 8 -2.03 -16.01 33.90
C GLY A 8 -3.34 -15.62 33.23
N THR A 9 -4.06 -14.65 33.80
CA THR A 9 -5.17 -13.99 33.10
C THR A 9 -4.61 -13.15 31.96
N VAL A 10 -4.80 -13.62 30.72
CA VAL A 10 -4.74 -12.78 29.53
C VAL A 10 -5.99 -11.91 29.55
N GLU A 11 -5.88 -10.68 30.05
CA GLU A 11 -6.93 -9.68 29.89
C GLU A 11 -7.07 -9.32 28.41
N VAL A 12 -8.07 -9.92 27.77
CA VAL A 12 -8.59 -9.46 26.47
C VAL A 12 -9.31 -8.15 26.73
N TYR A 13 -8.63 -7.02 26.52
CA TYR A 13 -9.28 -5.71 26.52
C TYR A 13 -10.22 -5.63 25.31
N CYS A 14 -11.51 -5.88 25.56
CA CYS A 14 -12.59 -5.46 24.69
C CYS A 14 -12.52 -3.93 24.54
N ILE A 15 -12.08 -3.44 23.39
CA ILE A 15 -12.22 -2.03 23.03
C ILE A 15 -13.70 -1.79 22.73
N ASP A 16 -14.41 -1.21 23.69
CA ASP A 16 -15.83 -0.83 23.56
C ASP A 16 -16.00 0.22 22.45
N PRO A 17 -16.76 -0.07 21.37
CA PRO A 17 -17.00 0.88 20.29
C PRO A 17 -18.16 1.86 20.57
N ARG A 18 -18.84 1.83 21.72
CA ARG A 18 -20.08 2.59 21.96
C ARG A 18 -19.98 3.80 22.89
N GLY A 19 -18.77 4.24 23.23
CA GLY A 19 -18.56 5.33 24.19
C GLY A 19 -18.10 6.69 23.64
N MET A 20 -17.78 6.82 22.35
CA MET A 20 -17.23 8.06 21.80
C MET A 20 -18.24 8.77 20.90
N GLY A 21 -18.87 9.80 21.45
CA GLY A 21 -19.66 10.75 20.68
C GLY A 21 -18.85 11.28 19.50
N MET A 22 -19.44 11.17 18.31
CA MET A 22 -18.90 11.77 17.09
C MET A 22 -18.98 13.30 17.21
N THR A 23 -17.93 13.93 17.71
CA THR A 23 -17.78 15.38 17.64
C THR A 23 -16.98 15.75 16.39
N ASN A 24 -17.70 16.36 15.45
CA ASN A 24 -17.28 17.20 14.32
C ASN A 24 -15.77 17.55 14.27
N GLY A 25 -15.13 17.06 13.20
CA GLY A 25 -13.76 17.42 12.83
C GLY A 25 -12.95 16.23 12.31
N GLU A 26 -13.47 15.50 11.31
CA GLU A 26 -12.62 14.52 10.63
C GLU A 26 -11.39 15.25 10.08
N PRO A 27 -10.16 14.79 10.35
CA PRO A 27 -8.98 15.37 9.73
C PRO A 27 -9.07 15.15 8.22
N SER A 28 -9.42 16.23 7.50
CA SER A 28 -9.46 16.27 6.05
C SER A 28 -8.04 16.24 5.51
N CYS A 29 -7.72 15.25 4.68
CA CYS A 29 -6.41 15.16 4.05
C CYS A 29 -6.26 16.24 2.97
N SER A 30 -5.64 17.38 3.30
CA SER A 30 -5.46 18.50 2.36
C SER A 30 -4.09 18.51 1.64
N GLY A 31 -3.08 17.81 2.16
CA GLY A 31 -1.74 17.78 1.56
C GLY A 31 -1.64 16.85 0.35
N ALA A 32 -1.01 17.32 -0.73
CA ALA A 32 -0.78 16.54 -1.97
C ALA A 32 0.00 15.24 -1.72
N SER A 33 0.91 15.23 -0.73
CA SER A 33 1.66 14.04 -0.28
C SER A 33 0.75 12.91 0.21
N CYS A 34 -0.32 13.28 0.91
CA CYS A 34 -1.30 12.36 1.48
C CYS A 34 -2.35 11.97 0.43
N GLN A 35 -2.83 12.92 -0.37
CA GLN A 35 -3.86 12.67 -1.38
C GLN A 35 -3.41 11.68 -2.47
N SER A 36 -2.18 11.84 -2.97
CA SER A 36 -1.66 11.02 -4.07
C SER A 36 -0.57 10.05 -3.64
N ALA A 37 -0.30 9.87 -2.34
CA ALA A 37 0.71 8.95 -1.82
C ALA A 37 2.03 9.02 -2.62
N VAL A 38 2.55 10.24 -2.83
CA VAL A 38 3.78 10.45 -3.61
C VAL A 38 5.00 10.30 -2.70
N ALA A 39 6.05 9.67 -3.24
CA ALA A 39 7.24 9.32 -2.49
C ALA A 39 7.92 10.51 -1.80
N HIS A 40 8.61 10.22 -0.69
CA HIS A 40 9.54 11.11 0.03
C HIS A 40 8.98 12.33 0.76
N THR A 41 7.66 12.51 0.81
CA THR A 41 7.05 13.54 1.67
C THR A 41 6.34 12.88 2.86
N PRO A 42 6.69 13.24 4.11
CA PRO A 42 5.98 12.73 5.28
C PRO A 42 4.48 12.99 5.21
N CYS A 43 3.69 12.11 5.82
CA CYS A 43 2.26 12.30 5.98
C CYS A 43 1.98 13.57 6.83
N GLU A 44 1.46 14.63 6.22
CA GLU A 44 1.17 15.91 6.91
C GLU A 44 -0.30 16.03 7.35
N CYS A 45 -1.20 15.22 6.77
CA CYS A 45 -2.65 15.27 6.98
C CYS A 45 -3.12 14.74 8.36
N GLY A 46 -2.20 14.26 9.19
CA GLY A 46 -2.51 13.76 10.53
C GLY A 46 -3.24 12.41 10.59
N CYS A 47 -3.53 11.76 9.46
CA CYS A 47 -4.20 10.45 9.38
C CYS A 47 -3.26 9.26 9.63
N GLY A 48 -1.96 9.52 9.78
CA GLY A 48 -0.94 8.48 9.97
C GLY A 48 -0.83 7.52 8.79
N GLY A 49 -1.09 7.97 7.56
CA GLY A 49 -0.93 7.17 6.33
C GLY A 49 -2.12 6.33 5.89
N SER A 50 -3.13 6.15 6.75
CA SER A 50 -4.27 5.26 6.47
C SER A 50 -5.19 5.74 5.33
N ARG A 51 -5.14 7.03 5.02
CA ARG A 51 -5.89 7.70 3.94
C ARG A 51 -5.02 8.06 2.74
N HIS A 52 -3.82 7.49 2.62
CA HIS A 52 -2.91 7.79 1.53
C HIS A 52 -3.47 7.33 0.18
N GLY A 53 -3.32 8.16 -0.86
CA GLY A 53 -3.59 7.75 -2.24
C GLY A 53 -5.07 7.62 -2.61
N LEU A 54 -5.98 7.82 -1.66
CA LEU A 54 -7.43 7.68 -1.87
C LEU A 54 -7.99 8.71 -2.87
N ARG A 55 -7.24 9.78 -3.17
CA ARG A 55 -7.61 10.73 -4.23
C ARG A 55 -7.74 10.03 -5.58
N ARG A 56 -6.94 9.00 -5.87
CA ARG A 56 -7.01 8.24 -7.12
C ARG A 56 -8.33 7.48 -7.29
N ILE A 57 -8.92 7.05 -6.18
CA ILE A 57 -10.24 6.42 -6.17
C ILE A 57 -11.32 7.48 -6.47
N ALA A 58 -11.22 8.67 -5.86
CA ALA A 58 -12.11 9.79 -6.15
C ALA A 58 -12.01 10.25 -7.62
N TRP A 59 -10.80 10.25 -8.20
CA TRP A 59 -10.62 10.49 -9.64
C TRP A 59 -11.34 9.45 -10.50
N ALA A 60 -11.24 8.17 -10.16
CA ALA A 60 -11.92 7.11 -10.90
C ALA A 60 -13.46 7.24 -10.81
N ASP A 61 -14.00 7.55 -9.63
CA ASP A 61 -15.45 7.78 -9.49
C ASP A 61 -15.91 9.01 -10.28
N ALA A 62 -15.18 10.12 -10.19
CA ALA A 62 -15.46 11.32 -10.98
C ALA A 62 -15.37 11.04 -12.49
N GLY A 63 -14.38 10.28 -12.94
CA GLY A 63 -14.23 9.85 -14.34
C GLY A 63 -15.41 9.02 -14.82
N ALA A 64 -15.89 8.08 -14.00
CA ALA A 64 -17.06 7.26 -14.33
C ALA A 64 -18.35 8.09 -14.41
N ARG A 65 -18.57 8.98 -13.44
CA ARG A 65 -19.72 9.93 -13.45
C ARG A 65 -19.65 10.86 -14.66
N HIS A 66 -18.46 11.35 -15.00
CA HIS A 66 -18.24 12.19 -16.17
C HIS A 66 -18.54 11.44 -17.47
N ARG A 67 -18.23 10.14 -17.56
CA ARG A 67 -18.55 9.32 -18.74
C ARG A 67 -20.06 9.21 -19.00
N ILE A 68 -20.87 9.15 -17.95
CA ILE A 68 -22.35 9.08 -18.05
C ILE A 68 -23.02 10.47 -18.07
N GLY A 69 -22.26 11.54 -18.30
CA GLY A 69 -22.79 12.89 -18.50
C GLY A 69 -22.98 13.74 -17.23
N VAL A 70 -22.56 13.28 -16.05
CA VAL A 70 -22.60 14.12 -14.84
C VAL A 70 -21.54 15.22 -14.94
N ARG A 71 -21.95 16.48 -14.70
CA ARG A 71 -21.13 17.69 -14.89
C ARG A 71 -21.22 18.67 -13.70
N THR A 72 -21.28 18.15 -12.48
CA THR A 72 -21.18 18.99 -11.27
C THR A 72 -19.80 19.62 -11.15
N ALA A 73 -19.67 20.78 -10.50
CA ALA A 73 -18.39 21.45 -10.28
C ALA A 73 -17.32 20.53 -9.68
N GLU A 74 -17.67 19.74 -8.66
CA GLU A 74 -16.77 18.77 -8.02
C GLU A 74 -16.23 17.72 -9.00
N VAL A 75 -17.12 17.07 -9.77
CA VAL A 75 -16.74 16.09 -10.81
C VAL A 75 -15.82 16.71 -11.85
N THR A 76 -16.13 17.92 -12.34
CA THR A 76 -15.28 18.62 -13.31
C THR A 76 -13.90 18.93 -12.74
N THR A 77 -13.81 19.38 -11.48
CA THR A 77 -12.53 19.60 -10.80
C THR A 77 -11.72 18.33 -10.68
N LEU A 78 -12.30 17.24 -10.18
CA LEU A 78 -11.59 15.97 -10.00
C LEU A 78 -11.11 15.35 -11.31
N VAL A 79 -11.90 15.46 -12.39
CA VAL A 79 -11.48 15.02 -13.72
C VAL A 79 -10.32 15.88 -14.24
N GLY A 80 -10.38 17.20 -14.05
CA GLY A 80 -9.28 18.10 -14.41
C GLY A 80 -7.98 17.79 -13.66
N GLU A 81 -8.06 17.56 -12.34
CA GLU A 81 -6.92 17.13 -11.51
C GLU A 81 -6.32 15.81 -12.02
N TRP A 82 -7.16 14.83 -12.34
CA TRP A 82 -6.70 13.54 -12.87
C TRP A 82 -6.02 13.72 -14.22
N ASP A 83 -6.58 14.55 -15.11
CA ASP A 83 -6.01 14.85 -16.41
C ASP A 83 -4.62 15.49 -16.32
N ASP A 84 -4.43 16.43 -15.39
CA ASP A 84 -3.13 17.02 -15.09
C ASP A 84 -2.13 15.99 -14.56
N ALA A 85 -2.54 15.18 -13.59
CA ALA A 85 -1.70 14.14 -13.01
C ALA A 85 -1.29 13.09 -14.06
N ARG A 86 -2.22 12.67 -14.92
CA ARG A 86 -1.99 11.76 -16.05
C ARG A 86 -0.98 12.35 -17.02
N ARG A 87 -1.15 13.61 -17.44
CA ARG A 87 -0.18 14.31 -18.31
C ARG A 87 1.22 14.37 -17.69
N ALA A 88 1.31 14.68 -16.41
CA ALA A 88 2.59 14.72 -15.69
C ALA A 88 3.27 13.35 -15.66
N ALA A 89 2.52 12.28 -15.36
CA ALA A 89 3.04 10.92 -15.32
C ALA A 89 3.52 10.43 -16.71
N ARG A 90 2.75 10.68 -17.77
CA ARG A 90 3.16 10.42 -19.17
C ARG A 90 4.47 11.11 -19.52
N LYS A 91 4.59 12.40 -19.17
CA LYS A 91 5.79 13.20 -19.46
C LYS A 91 7.03 12.61 -18.78
N VAL A 92 6.91 12.10 -17.55
CA VAL A 92 8.02 11.42 -16.85
C VAL A 92 8.47 10.20 -17.65
N VAL A 93 7.55 9.33 -18.06
CA VAL A 93 7.86 8.14 -18.86
C VAL A 93 8.53 8.52 -20.19
N LEU A 94 7.92 9.42 -20.96
CA LEU A 94 8.47 9.87 -22.25
C LEU A 94 9.88 10.46 -22.13
N ASN A 95 10.13 11.29 -21.10
CA ASN A 95 11.45 11.87 -20.85
C ASN A 95 12.49 10.79 -20.50
N LEU A 96 12.09 9.78 -19.73
CA LEU A 96 12.96 8.65 -19.39
C LEU A 96 13.29 7.84 -20.65
N THR A 97 12.30 7.58 -21.52
CA THR A 97 12.49 6.90 -22.81
C THR A 97 13.43 7.69 -23.72
N GLN A 98 13.23 9.01 -23.85
CA GLN A 98 14.11 9.84 -24.67
C GLN A 98 15.54 9.86 -24.13
N THR A 99 15.70 10.02 -22.80
CA THR A 99 17.02 9.98 -22.15
C THR A 99 17.74 8.65 -22.38
N GLN A 100 17.02 7.54 -22.37
CA GLN A 100 17.61 6.23 -22.69
C GLN A 100 18.04 6.14 -24.15
N ARG A 101 17.20 6.57 -25.10
CA ARG A 101 17.54 6.57 -26.54
C ARG A 101 18.78 7.41 -26.82
N ASP A 102 18.82 8.63 -26.28
CA ASP A 102 19.96 9.54 -26.43
C ASP A 102 21.25 8.96 -25.84
N ARG A 103 21.15 8.23 -24.72
CA ARG A 103 22.31 7.52 -24.14
C ARG A 103 22.75 6.34 -24.97
N ARG A 104 21.83 5.49 -25.45
CA ARG A 104 22.18 4.37 -26.34
C ARG A 104 22.85 4.87 -27.63
N ALA A 105 22.44 6.03 -28.14
CA ALA A 105 23.04 6.66 -29.31
C ALA A 105 24.45 7.23 -29.06
N LYS A 106 24.80 7.56 -27.80
CA LYS A 106 26.05 8.27 -27.44
C LYS A 106 27.11 7.41 -26.74
N VAL A 107 26.79 6.17 -26.38
CA VAL A 107 27.65 5.34 -25.53
C VAL A 107 28.06 4.08 -26.29
N SER A 108 29.37 3.79 -26.34
CA SER A 108 29.85 2.56 -26.99
C SER A 108 29.23 1.33 -26.31
N PRO A 109 28.98 0.22 -27.04
CA PRO A 109 28.44 -1.02 -26.45
C PRO A 109 29.24 -1.50 -25.23
N ARG A 110 30.56 -1.25 -25.21
CA ARG A 110 31.49 -1.60 -24.14
C ARG A 110 31.30 -0.77 -22.86
N THR A 111 30.79 0.45 -22.99
CA THR A 111 30.56 1.38 -21.87
C THR A 111 29.15 1.24 -21.27
N ILE A 112 28.18 0.75 -22.06
CA ILE A 112 26.84 0.36 -21.56
C ILE A 112 26.96 -0.76 -20.52
N ALA A 113 27.89 -1.70 -20.72
CA ALA A 113 28.16 -2.80 -19.79
C ALA A 113 28.82 -2.36 -18.46
N SER A 114 29.47 -1.20 -18.41
CA SER A 114 30.26 -0.75 -17.24
C SER A 114 29.68 0.45 -16.48
N THR A 115 28.60 1.06 -16.99
CA THR A 115 27.94 2.20 -16.34
C THR A 115 27.04 1.71 -15.18
N PRO A 116 26.91 2.41 -14.04
CA PRO A 116 26.02 1.99 -12.95
C PRO A 116 24.54 2.11 -13.36
N LEU A 117 24.04 1.08 -14.05
CA LEU A 117 22.65 0.91 -14.52
C LEU A 117 21.62 1.15 -13.41
N LYS A 118 22.00 0.88 -12.15
CA LYS A 118 21.15 0.97 -10.95
C LYS A 118 20.45 2.32 -10.79
N LYS A 119 21.14 3.47 -10.91
CA LYS A 119 20.48 4.79 -10.67
C LYS A 119 19.45 5.14 -11.74
N LEU A 120 19.66 4.69 -12.98
CA LEU A 120 18.75 4.95 -14.09
C LEU A 120 17.54 4.02 -13.99
N GLN A 121 17.78 2.74 -13.69
CA GLN A 121 16.76 1.75 -13.39
C GLN A 121 15.83 2.23 -12.27
N ASN A 122 16.36 2.83 -11.19
CA ASN A 122 15.52 3.37 -10.12
C ASN A 122 14.55 4.45 -10.59
N ARG A 123 15.09 5.50 -11.23
CA ARG A 123 14.25 6.61 -11.74
C ARG A 123 13.19 6.11 -12.72
N GLN A 124 13.53 5.07 -13.47
CA GLN A 124 12.61 4.39 -14.36
C GLN A 124 11.54 3.63 -13.59
N THR A 125 11.92 2.74 -12.68
CA THR A 125 10.98 1.98 -11.87
C THR A 125 10.00 2.87 -11.09
N HIS A 126 10.47 3.95 -10.47
CA HIS A 126 9.59 4.90 -9.78
C HIS A 126 8.69 5.68 -10.75
N GLY A 127 9.21 6.15 -11.90
CA GLY A 127 8.42 6.86 -12.90
C GLY A 127 7.35 5.97 -13.54
N SER A 128 7.71 4.75 -13.89
CA SER A 128 6.81 3.67 -14.33
C SER A 128 5.76 3.37 -13.28
N ALA A 129 6.15 3.38 -12.00
CA ALA A 129 5.21 3.15 -10.92
C ALA A 129 4.16 4.25 -10.81
N GLU A 130 4.55 5.51 -10.85
CA GLU A 130 3.59 6.61 -10.86
C GLU A 130 2.69 6.60 -12.10
N TYR A 131 3.23 6.24 -13.27
CA TYR A 131 2.46 6.11 -14.50
C TYR A 131 1.36 5.05 -14.36
N VAL A 132 1.71 3.81 -14.03
CA VAL A 132 0.71 2.74 -13.90
C VAL A 132 -0.30 3.06 -12.80
N ARG A 133 0.13 3.63 -11.67
CA ARG A 133 -0.79 4.02 -10.57
C ARG A 133 -1.78 5.12 -10.97
N THR A 134 -1.34 6.09 -11.75
CA THR A 134 -2.09 7.34 -12.00
C THR A 134 -2.90 7.28 -13.29
N GLU A 135 -2.37 6.60 -14.30
CA GLU A 135 -3.01 6.49 -15.59
C GLU A 135 -3.74 5.17 -15.74
N TRP A 136 -3.00 4.07 -15.83
CA TRP A 136 -3.58 2.77 -16.14
C TRP A 136 -4.57 2.33 -15.07
N LEU A 137 -4.17 2.37 -13.79
CA LEU A 137 -5.00 1.88 -12.69
C LEU A 137 -6.23 2.75 -12.45
N VAL A 138 -6.11 4.07 -12.54
CA VAL A 138 -7.28 4.95 -12.39
C VAL A 138 -8.26 4.71 -13.54
N GLN A 139 -7.76 4.58 -14.77
CA GLN A 139 -8.59 4.24 -15.93
C GLN A 139 -9.28 2.89 -15.75
N TRP A 140 -8.54 1.85 -15.31
CA TRP A 140 -9.10 0.54 -15.01
C TRP A 140 -10.21 0.63 -13.95
N LEU A 141 -10.05 1.44 -12.90
CA LEU A 141 -11.09 1.66 -11.89
C LEU A 141 -12.31 2.44 -12.42
N VAL A 142 -12.14 3.27 -13.44
CA VAL A 142 -13.28 3.89 -14.16
C VAL A 142 -14.07 2.80 -14.88
N ASP A 143 -13.38 1.87 -15.52
CA ASP A 143 -13.95 0.80 -16.34
C ASP A 143 -14.54 -0.36 -15.51
N ASN A 144 -14.06 -0.56 -14.28
CA ASN A 144 -14.42 -1.67 -13.40
C ASN A 144 -15.12 -1.15 -12.12
N SER A 145 -16.37 -0.71 -12.27
CA SER A 145 -17.11 -0.04 -11.19
C SER A 145 -17.39 -0.91 -9.96
N SER A 146 -17.65 -2.21 -10.15
CA SER A 146 -17.91 -3.15 -9.05
C SER A 146 -16.67 -3.32 -8.18
N GLU A 147 -15.51 -3.45 -8.81
CA GLU A 147 -14.18 -3.56 -8.20
C GLU A 147 -13.85 -2.27 -7.46
N ARG A 148 -14.07 -1.12 -8.10
CA ARG A 148 -13.88 0.20 -7.49
C ARG A 148 -14.68 0.34 -6.20
N VAL A 149 -15.97 -0.01 -6.20
CA VAL A 149 -16.83 0.07 -5.00
C VAL A 149 -16.32 -0.84 -3.87
N ARG A 150 -15.80 -2.04 -4.18
CA ARG A 150 -15.22 -2.92 -3.15
C ARG A 150 -13.93 -2.33 -2.57
N ILE A 151 -13.06 -1.82 -3.44
CA ILE A 151 -11.79 -1.17 -3.03
C ILE A 151 -12.07 0.08 -2.19
N GLU A 152 -13.08 0.88 -2.55
CA GLU A 152 -13.57 2.02 -1.76
C GLU A 152 -13.98 1.60 -0.34
N ARG A 153 -14.74 0.51 -0.20
CA ARG A 153 -15.15 -0.01 1.12
C ARG A 153 -13.96 -0.47 1.95
N LEU A 154 -12.99 -1.16 1.34
CA LEU A 154 -11.76 -1.57 2.02
C LEU A 154 -10.92 -0.37 2.44
N ALA A 155 -10.82 0.66 1.59
CA ALA A 155 -10.14 1.91 1.90
C ALA A 155 -10.81 2.68 3.06
N ALA A 156 -12.14 2.74 3.08
CA ALA A 156 -12.89 3.32 4.19
C ALA A 156 -12.62 2.56 5.49
N ARG A 157 -12.67 1.21 5.45
CA ARG A 157 -12.36 0.39 6.63
C ARG A 157 -10.92 0.59 7.11
N LEU A 158 -9.95 0.66 6.20
CA LEU A 158 -8.55 0.96 6.53
C LEU A 158 -8.42 2.31 7.22
N SER A 159 -9.14 3.32 6.75
CA SER A 159 -9.13 4.67 7.31
C SER A 159 -9.68 4.70 8.74
N GLU A 160 -10.77 3.98 9.00
CA GLU A 160 -11.37 3.84 10.34
C GLU A 160 -10.41 3.12 11.30
N VAL A 161 -9.88 1.98 10.87
CA VAL A 161 -8.87 1.21 11.62
C VAL A 161 -7.66 2.09 11.93
N GLY A 162 -7.21 2.87 10.94
CA GLY A 162 -6.08 3.76 11.08
C GLY A 162 -6.27 4.85 12.11
N ALA A 163 -7.46 5.45 12.18
CA ALA A 163 -7.81 6.43 13.21
C ALA A 163 -7.73 5.81 14.62
N VAL A 164 -8.30 4.61 14.81
CA VAL A 164 -8.30 3.91 16.11
C VAL A 164 -6.88 3.55 16.55
N VAL A 165 -6.07 2.98 15.65
CA VAL A 165 -4.68 2.60 15.93
C VAL A 165 -3.85 3.85 16.26
N LEU A 166 -3.99 4.91 15.48
CA LEU A 166 -3.28 6.17 15.72
C LEU A 166 -3.64 6.75 17.08
N ASP A 167 -4.91 6.92 17.39
CA ASP A 167 -5.32 7.54 18.65
C ASP A 167 -4.90 6.70 19.86
N LYS A 168 -4.94 5.36 19.76
CA LYS A 168 -4.38 4.50 20.79
C LYS A 168 -2.87 4.71 20.96
N ALA A 169 -2.09 4.70 19.87
CA ALA A 169 -0.64 4.90 19.93
C ALA A 169 -0.27 6.26 20.56
N VAL A 170 -1.02 7.31 20.23
CA VAL A 170 -0.81 8.66 20.78
C VAL A 170 -1.10 8.70 22.27
N ARG A 171 -2.19 8.07 22.73
CA ARG A 171 -2.51 7.95 24.16
C ARG A 171 -1.44 7.18 24.93
N ASP A 172 -1.04 6.01 24.41
CA ASP A 172 0.00 5.18 25.03
C ASP A 172 1.37 5.90 25.09
N SER A 173 1.59 6.88 24.19
CA SER A 173 2.80 7.72 24.15
C SER A 173 2.70 9.03 24.96
N GLY A 174 1.72 9.16 25.85
CA GLY A 174 1.55 10.31 26.75
C GLY A 174 0.81 11.51 26.15
N GLY A 175 0.17 11.37 24.99
CA GLY A 175 -0.81 12.35 24.48
C GLY A 175 -0.28 13.68 23.95
N THR A 176 1.04 13.93 24.02
CA THR A 176 1.61 15.24 23.59
C THR A 176 1.56 15.45 22.07
N LYS A 177 1.52 16.71 21.62
CA LYS A 177 1.61 17.06 20.18
C LYS A 177 2.86 16.48 19.52
N ALA A 178 3.99 16.50 20.21
CA ALA A 178 5.25 15.94 19.72
C ALA A 178 5.18 14.41 19.59
N ALA A 179 4.58 13.71 20.56
CA ALA A 179 4.33 12.27 20.46
C ALA A 179 3.41 11.95 19.28
N ARG A 180 2.33 12.72 19.11
CA ARG A 180 1.41 12.59 17.97
C ARG A 180 2.15 12.70 16.64
N GLN A 181 2.95 13.75 16.45
CA GLN A 181 3.73 13.93 15.21
C GLN A 181 4.75 12.81 14.95
N ARG A 182 5.36 12.23 16.00
CA ARG A 182 6.29 11.11 15.83
C ARG A 182 5.56 9.84 15.42
N VAL A 183 4.50 9.47 16.14
CA VAL A 183 3.66 8.30 15.84
C VAL A 183 3.02 8.41 14.46
N GLN A 184 2.45 9.56 14.12
CA GLN A 184 1.85 9.81 12.80
C GLN A 184 2.85 9.59 11.67
N ARG A 185 4.09 10.07 11.82
CA ARG A 185 5.14 9.85 10.82
C ARG A 185 5.53 8.39 10.69
N ARG A 186 5.57 7.63 11.80
CA ARG A 186 5.90 6.19 11.76
C ARG A 186 4.79 5.33 11.18
N LEU A 187 3.53 5.57 11.55
CA LEU A 187 2.38 4.89 10.94
C LEU A 187 2.22 5.29 9.47
N GLY A 188 2.56 6.54 9.13
CA GLY A 188 2.62 7.02 7.75
C GLY A 188 3.78 6.47 6.94
N ASP A 189 4.79 5.88 7.59
CA ASP A 189 5.98 5.30 6.96
C ASP A 189 5.78 3.80 6.71
N HIS A 190 5.14 3.50 5.58
CA HIS A 190 4.92 2.16 5.04
C HIS A 190 4.19 1.13 5.93
N PHE A 191 3.74 1.50 7.14
CA PHE A 191 3.07 0.58 8.05
C PHE A 191 1.80 -0.03 7.43
N TRP A 192 0.94 0.78 6.81
CA TRP A 192 -0.31 0.28 6.23
C TRP A 192 -0.09 -0.59 5.00
N CYS A 193 0.85 -0.22 4.12
CA CYS A 193 1.17 -1.06 2.97
C CYS A 193 1.99 -2.32 3.35
N ASP A 194 2.73 -2.31 4.48
CA ASP A 194 3.26 -3.54 5.07
C ASP A 194 2.12 -4.48 5.49
N VAL A 195 1.13 -3.98 6.23
CA VAL A 195 -0.03 -4.78 6.69
C VAL A 195 -0.81 -5.37 5.52
N LEU A 196 -1.14 -4.56 4.52
CA LEU A 196 -1.93 -5.02 3.38
C LEU A 196 -1.15 -6.01 2.50
N ALA A 197 0.13 -5.76 2.21
CA ALA A 197 0.94 -6.68 1.42
C ALA A 197 1.19 -8.00 2.18
N ALA A 198 1.40 -7.94 3.49
CA ALA A 198 1.50 -9.14 4.33
C ALA A 198 0.17 -9.91 4.39
N LEU A 199 -0.97 -9.22 4.32
CA LEU A 199 -2.29 -9.88 4.23
C LEU A 199 -2.46 -10.60 2.89
N VAL A 200 -2.00 -10.01 1.79
CA VAL A 200 -1.95 -10.70 0.49
C VAL A 200 -1.13 -11.99 0.60
N VAL A 201 0.06 -11.95 1.21
CA VAL A 201 0.89 -13.14 1.44
C VAL A 201 0.16 -14.18 2.29
N ALA A 202 -0.39 -13.77 3.44
CA ALA A 202 -1.08 -14.68 4.35
C ALA A 202 -2.27 -15.39 3.68
N LEU A 203 -3.05 -14.67 2.86
CA LEU A 203 -4.18 -15.24 2.12
C LEU A 203 -3.76 -16.27 1.06
N GLN A 204 -2.52 -16.19 0.57
CA GLN A 204 -1.97 -17.16 -0.39
C GLN A 204 -1.36 -18.40 0.31
N GLU A 205 -0.94 -18.25 1.57
CA GLU A 205 -0.28 -19.33 2.34
C GLU A 205 -1.24 -20.17 3.18
N VAL A 206 -2.43 -19.67 3.52
CA VAL A 206 -3.39 -20.42 4.35
C VAL A 206 -4.10 -21.48 3.50
N ASP A 207 -3.70 -22.74 3.72
CA ASP A 207 -4.34 -23.91 3.14
C ASP A 207 -5.79 -24.06 3.61
N GLY A 208 -6.66 -24.51 2.70
CA GLY A 208 -8.08 -24.76 3.01
C GLY A 208 -8.86 -23.49 3.38
N LEU A 209 -8.38 -22.29 2.98
CA LEU A 209 -8.97 -21.01 3.39
C LEU A 209 -10.49 -20.94 3.16
N LYS A 210 -10.99 -21.48 2.04
CA LYS A 210 -12.44 -21.48 1.74
C LYS A 210 -13.25 -22.28 2.76
N ASP A 211 -12.77 -23.47 3.11
CA ASP A 211 -13.44 -24.35 4.06
C ASP A 211 -13.40 -23.72 5.46
N LYS A 212 -12.24 -23.21 5.88
CA LYS A 212 -12.09 -22.51 7.15
C LYS A 212 -12.97 -21.25 7.25
N LEU A 213 -13.10 -20.49 6.16
CA LEU A 213 -13.98 -19.30 6.11
C LEU A 213 -15.46 -19.68 6.28
N ALA A 214 -15.87 -20.85 5.79
CA ALA A 214 -17.22 -21.36 5.98
C ALA A 214 -17.49 -21.79 7.43
N GLU A 215 -16.45 -22.23 8.15
CA GLU A 215 -16.54 -22.64 9.56
C GLU A 215 -16.53 -21.46 10.52
N SER A 216 -15.52 -20.58 10.42
CA SER A 216 -15.33 -19.48 11.39
C SER A 216 -14.47 -18.36 10.82
N LEU A 217 -15.12 -17.24 10.50
CA LEU A 217 -14.43 -16.02 10.06
C LEU A 217 -13.50 -15.44 11.14
N GLU A 218 -13.84 -15.60 12.43
CA GLU A 218 -13.03 -15.06 13.52
C GLU A 218 -11.74 -15.86 13.72
N ASP A 219 -11.80 -17.19 13.61
CA ASP A 219 -10.62 -18.05 13.72
C ASP A 219 -9.70 -17.84 12.52
N VAL A 220 -10.26 -17.80 11.30
CA VAL A 220 -9.49 -17.46 10.09
C VAL A 220 -8.85 -16.08 10.21
N SER A 221 -9.58 -15.08 10.69
CA SER A 221 -9.02 -13.74 10.88
C SER A 221 -7.87 -13.72 11.89
N SER A 222 -7.92 -14.57 12.91
CA SER A 222 -6.88 -14.71 13.94
C SER A 222 -5.66 -15.47 13.43
N GLU A 223 -5.87 -16.51 12.63
CA GLU A 223 -4.80 -17.22 11.91
C GLU A 223 -4.09 -16.26 10.94
N LEU A 224 -4.83 -15.59 10.06
CA LEU A 224 -4.30 -14.58 9.15
C LEU A 224 -3.53 -13.49 9.89
N ALA A 225 -4.06 -12.97 11.01
CA ALA A 225 -3.35 -11.97 11.81
C ALA A 225 -1.97 -12.45 12.30
N THR A 226 -1.85 -13.75 12.60
CA THR A 226 -0.57 -14.36 13.02
C THR A 226 0.43 -14.42 11.86
N HIS A 227 -0.02 -14.84 10.68
CA HIS A 227 0.80 -14.86 9.46
C HIS A 227 1.23 -13.44 9.05
N VAL A 228 0.29 -12.49 9.03
CA VAL A 228 0.56 -11.08 8.73
C VAL A 228 1.60 -10.50 9.68
N TRP A 229 1.45 -10.76 10.99
CA TRP A 229 2.41 -10.29 11.99
C TRP A 229 3.81 -10.85 11.73
N ARG A 230 3.94 -12.14 11.40
CA ARG A 230 5.23 -12.77 11.08
C ARG A 230 5.90 -12.11 9.88
N ALA A 231 5.17 -11.94 8.77
CA ALA A 231 5.70 -11.32 7.55
C ALA A 231 6.10 -9.85 7.79
N LEU A 232 5.25 -9.08 8.47
CA LEU A 232 5.52 -7.68 8.80
C LEU A 232 6.73 -7.54 9.73
N LYS A 233 6.87 -8.40 10.75
CA LYS A 233 8.02 -8.39 11.66
C LYS A 233 9.34 -8.59 10.92
N ILE A 234 9.38 -9.54 9.99
CA ILE A 234 10.57 -9.78 9.15
C ILE A 234 10.86 -8.55 8.29
N SER A 235 9.85 -8.05 7.57
CA SER A 235 10.01 -6.87 6.71
C SER A 235 10.53 -5.64 7.48
N ARG A 236 10.03 -5.39 8.69
CA ARG A 236 10.46 -4.24 9.50
C ARG A 236 11.84 -4.42 10.14
N ALA A 237 12.27 -5.66 10.35
CA ALA A 237 13.61 -5.95 10.85
C ALA A 237 14.69 -5.75 9.77
N THR A 238 14.37 -6.03 8.51
CA THR A 238 15.33 -5.98 7.39
C THR A 238 15.26 -4.70 6.56
N SER A 239 14.10 -4.03 6.54
CA SER A 239 13.91 -2.79 5.79
C SER A 239 14.34 -1.55 6.57
N HIS A 240 14.94 -0.59 5.86
CA HIS A 240 15.35 0.71 6.39
C HIS A 240 14.41 1.86 6.00
N GLY A 241 13.22 1.57 5.43
CA GLY A 241 12.34 2.66 4.96
C GLY A 241 12.62 3.15 3.56
N TRP A 242 13.54 2.50 2.84
CA TRP A 242 13.95 2.95 1.53
C TRP A 242 13.76 1.89 0.45
N GLY A 243 13.70 2.37 -0.80
CA GLY A 243 13.81 1.54 -2.00
C GLY A 243 14.91 0.48 -1.94
N PRO A 244 14.77 -0.67 -2.64
CA PRO A 244 15.82 -1.69 -2.74
C PRO A 244 17.13 -1.13 -3.32
N THR A 245 17.08 0.10 -3.80
CA THR A 245 18.11 0.77 -4.56
C THR A 245 18.61 2.07 -3.91
N SER A 246 18.08 2.40 -2.73
CA SER A 246 18.58 3.50 -1.91
C SER A 246 19.80 3.08 -1.09
N ARG A 247 20.66 4.03 -0.72
CA ARG A 247 21.80 3.74 0.16
C ARG A 247 21.27 3.20 1.50
N LYS A 248 21.74 2.03 1.90
CA LYS A 248 21.55 1.46 3.24
C LYS A 248 22.23 2.40 4.26
N GLY A 249 21.47 3.35 4.77
CA GLY A 249 21.89 4.28 5.82
C GLY A 249 20.69 4.60 6.70
N GLY A 250 20.89 4.57 8.02
CA GLY A 250 19.84 4.78 9.01
C GLY A 250 19.42 3.51 9.73
N LEU A 251 18.53 3.68 10.71
CA LEU A 251 18.02 2.60 11.55
C LEU A 251 17.10 1.67 10.74
N ALA A 252 17.07 0.39 11.08
CA ALA A 252 16.00 -0.49 10.61
C ALA A 252 14.64 0.05 11.09
N ARG A 253 13.57 -0.20 10.33
CA ARG A 253 12.21 0.30 10.64
C ARG A 253 11.79 -0.09 12.06
N ALA A 254 12.06 -1.32 12.47
CA ALA A 254 11.73 -1.81 13.82
C ALA A 254 12.40 -1.00 14.95
N GLU A 255 13.65 -0.55 14.75
CA GLU A 255 14.36 0.28 15.71
C GLU A 255 13.84 1.73 15.69
N ALA A 256 13.53 2.26 14.50
CA ALA A 256 12.90 3.58 14.37
C ALA A 256 11.52 3.64 15.05
N ASP A 257 10.74 2.55 14.98
CA ASP A 257 9.44 2.43 15.65
C ASP A 257 9.58 2.43 17.16
N ARG A 258 10.52 1.63 17.69
CA ARG A 258 10.80 1.56 19.12
C ARG A 258 11.15 2.94 19.68
N ARG A 259 12.02 3.69 18.98
CA ARG A 259 12.38 5.07 19.37
C ARG A 259 11.21 6.06 19.30
N ALA A 260 10.19 5.75 18.50
CA ALA A 260 8.97 6.54 18.42
C ALA A 260 7.91 6.16 19.47
N GLY A 261 8.15 5.13 20.29
CA GLY A 261 7.19 4.60 21.27
C GLY A 261 6.28 3.50 20.74
N LEU A 262 6.47 3.06 19.49
CA LEU A 262 5.74 1.95 18.88
C LEU A 262 6.47 0.63 19.19
N VAL A 263 6.34 0.17 20.44
CA VAL A 263 6.94 -1.10 20.87
C VAL A 263 6.30 -2.31 20.18
N GLU A 264 7.02 -3.42 20.11
CA GLU A 264 6.59 -4.64 19.40
C GLU A 264 5.18 -5.11 19.81
N ALA A 265 4.88 -5.10 21.10
CA ALA A 265 3.56 -5.50 21.61
C ALA A 265 2.42 -4.61 21.09
N PHE A 266 2.66 -3.30 20.97
CA PHE A 266 1.70 -2.37 20.38
C PHE A 266 1.49 -2.69 18.90
N ILE A 267 2.58 -2.83 18.14
CA ILE A 267 2.50 -3.10 16.70
C ILE A 267 1.77 -4.41 16.45
N ARG A 268 2.09 -5.48 17.19
CA ARG A 268 1.37 -6.76 17.09
C ARG A 268 -0.13 -6.59 17.32
N THR A 269 -0.52 -5.87 18.37
CA THR A 269 -1.93 -5.60 18.67
C THR A 269 -2.62 -4.80 17.56
N ALA A 270 -1.95 -3.77 17.05
CA ALA A 270 -2.44 -2.95 15.95
C ALA A 270 -2.62 -3.75 14.66
N VAL A 271 -1.68 -4.64 14.34
CA VAL A 271 -1.75 -5.55 13.18
C VAL A 271 -2.91 -6.53 13.36
N THR A 272 -3.03 -7.19 14.51
CA THR A 272 -4.13 -8.12 14.79
C THR A 272 -5.49 -7.44 14.65
N TYR A 273 -5.64 -6.24 15.23
CA TYR A 273 -6.85 -5.45 15.09
C TYR A 273 -7.12 -5.09 13.63
N ALA A 274 -6.13 -4.58 12.91
CA ALA A 274 -6.28 -4.17 11.51
C ALA A 274 -6.70 -5.35 10.62
N VAL A 275 -6.01 -6.49 10.72
CA VAL A 275 -6.30 -7.68 9.92
C VAL A 275 -7.72 -8.17 10.18
N ARG A 276 -8.13 -8.32 11.45
CA ARG A 276 -9.50 -8.74 11.78
C ARG A 276 -10.54 -7.83 11.15
N ARG A 277 -10.38 -6.52 11.30
CA ARG A 277 -11.35 -5.53 10.78
C ARG A 277 -11.39 -5.48 9.25
N LEU A 278 -10.24 -5.65 8.59
CA LEU A 278 -10.16 -5.70 7.13
C LEU A 278 -10.75 -7.00 6.57
N VAL A 279 -10.40 -8.15 7.17
CA VAL A 279 -10.92 -9.47 6.77
C VAL A 279 -12.44 -9.56 6.96
N GLN A 280 -12.97 -9.01 8.05
CA GLN A 280 -14.41 -8.92 8.29
C GLN A 280 -15.16 -8.01 7.30
N ALA A 281 -14.46 -7.08 6.64
CA ALA A 281 -15.08 -6.18 5.66
C ALA A 281 -15.19 -6.80 4.26
N ILE A 282 -14.55 -7.95 4.02
CA ILE A 282 -14.58 -8.63 2.74
C ILE A 282 -15.87 -9.45 2.61
N PRO A 283 -16.63 -9.31 1.51
CA PRO A 283 -17.85 -10.09 1.28
C PRO A 283 -17.50 -11.49 0.73
N TRP A 284 -16.93 -12.35 1.58
CA TRP A 284 -16.43 -13.69 1.22
C TRP A 284 -17.46 -14.60 0.55
N THR A 285 -18.76 -14.37 0.76
CA THR A 285 -19.84 -15.17 0.17
C THR A 285 -20.12 -14.82 -1.29
N THR A 286 -19.70 -13.64 -1.74
CA THR A 286 -19.97 -13.15 -3.10
C THR A 286 -18.70 -12.85 -3.90
N VAL A 287 -17.53 -12.96 -3.28
CA VAL A 287 -16.24 -12.62 -3.90
C VAL A 287 -15.25 -13.75 -3.66
N GLY A 288 -14.71 -14.28 -4.74
CA GLY A 288 -13.68 -15.32 -4.70
C GLY A 288 -12.31 -14.78 -4.29
N LEU A 289 -11.44 -15.69 -3.83
CA LEU A 289 -10.09 -15.35 -3.33
C LEU A 289 -9.26 -14.54 -4.34
N ASP A 290 -9.28 -14.90 -5.63
CA ASP A 290 -8.50 -14.19 -6.65
C ASP A 290 -8.89 -12.71 -6.76
N GLN A 291 -10.19 -12.42 -6.65
CA GLN A 291 -10.69 -11.06 -6.65
C GLN A 291 -10.35 -10.32 -5.35
N VAL A 292 -10.40 -11.00 -4.20
CA VAL A 292 -9.93 -10.41 -2.93
C VAL A 292 -8.45 -10.04 -3.01
N LEU A 293 -7.62 -10.91 -3.57
CA LEU A 293 -6.20 -10.65 -3.79
C LEU A 293 -6.02 -9.45 -4.72
N LEU A 294 -6.78 -9.36 -5.82
CA LEU A 294 -6.75 -8.22 -6.73
C LEU A 294 -7.12 -6.91 -6.00
N ASP A 295 -8.24 -6.88 -5.28
CA ASP A 295 -8.73 -5.71 -4.56
C ASP A 295 -7.69 -5.23 -3.52
N LEU A 296 -7.09 -6.16 -2.76
CA LEU A 296 -6.05 -5.84 -1.77
C LEU A 296 -4.75 -5.35 -2.42
N ARG A 297 -4.31 -5.95 -3.53
CA ARG A 297 -3.11 -5.49 -4.25
C ARG A 297 -3.31 -4.08 -4.77
N ILE A 298 -4.47 -3.78 -5.38
CA ILE A 298 -4.79 -2.44 -5.86
C ILE A 298 -4.78 -1.45 -4.70
N LEU A 299 -5.49 -1.74 -3.61
CA LEU A 299 -5.51 -0.86 -2.44
C LEU A 299 -4.09 -0.63 -1.89
N THR A 300 -3.27 -1.68 -1.80
CA THR A 300 -1.89 -1.60 -1.32
C THR A 300 -1.05 -0.64 -2.17
N ILE A 301 -1.15 -0.73 -3.50
CA ILE A 301 -0.43 0.12 -4.43
C ILE A 301 -0.88 1.59 -4.35
N LEU A 302 -2.18 1.82 -4.15
CA LEU A 302 -2.72 3.16 -3.98
C LEU A 302 -2.20 3.81 -2.70
N VAL A 303 -2.20 3.10 -1.57
CA VAL A 303 -1.78 3.66 -0.26
C VAL A 303 -0.27 3.71 -0.07
N CYS A 304 0.50 2.89 -0.80
CA CYS A 304 1.95 2.82 -0.66
C CYS A 304 2.59 4.11 -1.22
N PRO A 305 3.39 4.84 -0.43
CA PRO A 305 4.05 6.06 -0.91
C PRO A 305 5.18 5.77 -1.91
N ASP A 306 5.74 4.56 -1.89
CA ASP A 306 6.83 4.15 -2.78
C ASP A 306 6.73 2.65 -3.11
N PRO A 307 5.81 2.25 -4.01
CA PRO A 307 5.63 0.83 -4.35
C PRO A 307 6.85 0.21 -5.03
N ALA A 308 7.55 0.99 -5.85
CA ALA A 308 8.82 0.62 -6.49
C ALA A 308 9.93 0.39 -5.46
N GLY A 309 9.86 1.10 -4.34
CA GLY A 309 10.82 1.02 -3.26
C GLY A 309 10.50 0.03 -2.14
N HIS A 310 9.34 -0.60 -2.16
CA HIS A 310 8.88 -1.37 -1.02
C HIS A 310 8.83 -2.85 -1.36
N GLU A 311 9.88 -3.60 -1.04
CA GLU A 311 10.07 -5.00 -1.43
C GLU A 311 8.82 -5.90 -1.24
N LEU A 312 8.20 -5.86 -0.06
CA LEU A 312 7.01 -6.67 0.21
C LEU A 312 5.84 -6.31 -0.72
N VAL A 313 5.65 -5.01 -0.98
CA VAL A 313 4.64 -4.49 -1.91
C VAL A 313 5.02 -4.77 -3.36
N TRP A 314 6.30 -4.61 -3.71
CA TRP A 314 6.84 -4.85 -5.04
C TRP A 314 6.55 -6.29 -5.48
N THR A 315 6.97 -7.25 -4.65
CA THR A 315 6.88 -8.68 -4.96
C THR A 315 5.44 -9.17 -4.98
N ASN A 316 4.63 -8.79 -3.98
CA ASN A 316 3.31 -9.43 -3.77
C ASN A 316 2.14 -8.63 -4.34
N CYS A 317 2.33 -7.35 -4.65
CA CYS A 317 1.26 -6.48 -5.16
C CYS A 317 1.60 -5.87 -6.51
N TRP A 318 2.77 -5.25 -6.64
CA TRP A 318 3.13 -4.50 -7.84
C TRP A 318 3.38 -5.40 -9.05
N LEU A 319 4.27 -6.39 -8.92
CA LEU A 319 4.60 -7.29 -10.02
C LEU A 319 3.38 -8.06 -10.54
N PRO A 320 2.51 -8.65 -9.69
CA PRO A 320 1.28 -9.28 -10.16
C PRO A 320 0.36 -8.31 -10.93
N LEU A 321 0.19 -7.07 -10.44
CA LEU A 321 -0.66 -6.08 -11.11
C LEU A 321 -0.09 -5.60 -12.44
N ILE A 322 1.22 -5.37 -12.53
CA ILE A 322 1.86 -5.05 -13.81
C ILE A 322 1.68 -6.19 -14.78
N ARG A 323 1.86 -7.45 -14.37
CA ARG A 323 1.67 -8.60 -15.27
C ARG A 323 0.25 -8.64 -15.84
N MET A 324 -0.76 -8.37 -15.02
CA MET A 324 -2.13 -8.23 -15.48
C MET A 324 -2.27 -7.06 -16.46
N ALA A 325 -1.75 -5.88 -16.11
CA ALA A 325 -1.77 -4.73 -16.99
C ALA A 325 -1.16 -5.05 -18.35
N LEU A 326 0.01 -5.71 -18.38
CA LEU A 326 0.74 -6.15 -19.57
C LEU A 326 -0.02 -7.13 -20.46
N GLN A 327 -0.96 -7.88 -19.91
CA GLN A 327 -1.79 -8.83 -20.64
C GLN A 327 -3.00 -8.16 -21.35
N ASP A 328 -3.51 -7.04 -20.82
CA ASP A 328 -4.76 -6.38 -21.30
C ASP A 328 -4.57 -5.48 -22.56
N GLU A 329 -3.91 -5.95 -23.62
CA GLU A 329 -3.68 -5.18 -24.88
C GLU A 329 -3.23 -3.72 -24.66
N ILE A 330 -2.00 -3.52 -24.19
CA ILE A 330 -1.59 -2.16 -23.86
C ILE A 330 -1.04 -1.36 -25.06
N THR A 331 -1.18 -0.04 -24.95
CA THR A 331 -0.40 0.98 -25.67
C THR A 331 1.08 0.60 -25.73
N GLU A 332 1.70 0.84 -26.88
CA GLU A 332 3.14 0.61 -27.17
C GLU A 332 4.08 1.08 -26.04
N ASP A 333 3.70 2.14 -25.31
CA ASP A 333 4.43 2.72 -24.18
C ASP A 333 4.66 1.74 -22.99
N LEU A 334 3.72 0.82 -22.71
CA LEU A 334 3.88 -0.18 -21.64
C LEU A 334 4.51 -1.49 -22.14
N LYS A 335 4.40 -1.82 -23.43
CA LYS A 335 5.19 -2.92 -24.03
C LYS A 335 6.68 -2.62 -23.98
N GLN A 336 7.05 -1.34 -24.11
CA GLN A 336 8.41 -0.90 -23.86
C GLN A 336 8.81 -1.07 -22.38
N LEU A 337 7.87 -0.91 -21.43
CA LEU A 337 8.08 -1.10 -20.00
C LEU A 337 8.38 -2.56 -19.60
N ASP A 338 7.77 -3.54 -20.27
CA ASP A 338 8.07 -4.97 -20.10
C ASP A 338 9.53 -5.30 -20.46
N GLN A 339 10.02 -4.75 -21.58
CA GLN A 339 11.43 -4.81 -21.95
C GLN A 339 12.35 -4.08 -20.95
N TRP A 340 11.81 -3.20 -20.09
CA TRP A 340 12.56 -2.39 -19.13
C TRP A 340 12.66 -3.00 -17.72
N ILE A 341 11.68 -3.81 -17.29
CA ILE A 341 11.70 -4.46 -15.96
C ILE A 341 12.69 -5.63 -15.93
N GLY A 342 12.92 -6.28 -17.08
CA GLY A 342 13.94 -7.31 -17.25
C GLY A 342 13.47 -8.30 -18.30
N GLY A 343 14.28 -8.52 -19.33
CA GLY A 343 13.93 -9.40 -20.45
C GLY A 343 13.28 -10.71 -19.97
N GLY A 344 12.03 -10.89 -20.35
CA GLY A 344 11.23 -12.05 -20.01
C GLY A 344 10.77 -12.06 -18.55
N LEU A 345 9.47 -11.87 -18.34
CA LEU A 345 8.77 -12.15 -17.08
C LEU A 345 8.91 -13.62 -16.58
N ASP A 346 9.60 -14.47 -17.36
CA ASP A 346 9.92 -15.88 -17.10
C ASP A 346 11.28 -16.12 -16.43
N GLN A 347 12.10 -15.09 -16.24
CA GLN A 347 13.34 -15.24 -15.47
C GLN A 347 13.08 -14.81 -14.02
N PRO A 348 13.30 -15.68 -13.01
CA PRO A 348 13.37 -15.22 -11.64
C PRO A 348 14.46 -14.16 -11.59
N HIS A 349 14.10 -12.92 -11.27
CA HIS A 349 15.10 -11.93 -10.91
C HIS A 349 15.86 -12.48 -9.72
N VAL A 350 17.08 -12.93 -9.99
CA VAL A 350 18.07 -13.37 -9.03
C VAL A 350 18.33 -12.19 -8.07
N TRP A 351 17.51 -12.13 -7.03
CA TRP A 351 17.82 -11.51 -5.75
C TRP A 351 18.27 -12.60 -4.78
N ASP A 352 19.02 -13.59 -5.28
CA ASP A 352 19.82 -14.46 -4.44
C ASP A 352 20.84 -13.56 -3.72
N ALA A 353 20.48 -13.15 -2.50
CA ALA A 353 21.47 -12.82 -1.49
C ALA A 353 22.25 -14.10 -1.17
N PRO A 354 23.53 -14.00 -0.78
CA PRO A 354 24.38 -15.17 -0.55
C PRO A 354 23.81 -16.17 0.44
#